data_AF-A0A3B0WIT0-F1
#
_entry.id   AF-A0A3B0WIT0-F1
#
_cell.length_a   1.000
_cell.length_b   1.000
_cell.length_c   1.000
_cell.angle_alpha   90.00
_cell.angle_beta   90.00
_cell.angle_gamma   90.00
#
_symmetry.space_group_name_H-M   'P 1'
#
loop_
_entity.id
_entity.type
_entity.pdbx_description
1 polymer ?
#
loop_
_entity_poly.entity_id
_entity_poly.type
_entity_poly.pdbx_seq_one_letter_code
_entity_poly.pdbx_strand_id
1 'polypeptide(L)'
;NAKGGNGGLFENDSNAFSSNGGNAISTSSGLATGNSQITVSDSAIAGSAGLNSDANGGNATSSAIGSNMGSQQVLVRASAVGGSSSNTGINGWADASASATGITGTADARADSGTSNNRNYVGARSVALIAGDSVTNTISTSRAVAHTNIKQTVFDRNQINGVQSAAYATLLPSQTDAATIVAGNTNVEAVIGTINTVAIGLLGGTFSDVNSAIRSQLFTSEIDLNIDMAEAEISNLIVGFLDPVIIGDHGFDSLRFRIDIEGTQVLDNTFNDFTSSISFFDDNVLDFGAWTNLISDNNVLDVTFTLDQTEQHQGEGFSSNFILAAGANNETSPVPLPAAFWLFSSGLMGLIAVTRKRLTK
;
A
#
# COMPACT_ATOMS: atom_id res chain seq x y z
N ASN A 1 16.68 5.60 18.35
CA ASN A 1 16.91 6.73 17.43
C ASN A 1 18.18 6.49 16.64
N ALA A 2 18.04 6.22 15.34
CA ALA A 2 19.14 6.20 14.38
C ALA A 2 18.91 7.26 13.31
N LYS A 3 19.99 7.87 12.83
CA LYS A 3 19.95 8.82 11.72
C LYS A 3 21.02 8.50 10.69
N GLY A 4 20.61 8.38 9.42
CA GLY A 4 21.51 8.24 8.29
C GLY A 4 22.18 9.55 7.91
N GLY A 5 23.42 9.49 7.42
CA GLY A 5 24.12 10.67 6.91
C GLY A 5 23.54 11.13 5.58
N ASN A 6 23.41 12.44 5.35
CA ASN A 6 23.00 12.96 4.05
C ASN A 6 24.10 12.79 3.01
N GLY A 7 23.71 12.71 1.74
CA GLY A 7 24.64 12.79 0.63
C GLY A 7 25.36 14.14 0.56
N GLY A 8 26.58 14.14 0.03
CA GLY A 8 27.40 15.34 -0.13
C GLY A 8 26.80 16.33 -1.13
N LEU A 9 26.98 17.62 -0.84
CA LEU A 9 26.69 18.72 -1.75
C LEU A 9 27.96 19.07 -2.53
N PHE A 10 27.89 19.08 -3.87
CA PHE A 10 28.98 19.56 -4.71
C PHE A 10 28.51 20.82 -5.44
N GLU A 11 29.10 21.97 -5.08
CA GLU A 11 28.59 23.27 -5.54
C GLU A 11 29.13 23.72 -6.91
N ASN A 12 30.14 23.08 -7.53
CA ASN A 12 30.84 23.71 -8.66
C ASN A 12 31.47 22.79 -9.72
N ASP A 13 31.15 21.50 -9.79
CA ASP A 13 31.71 20.63 -10.83
C ASP A 13 30.60 19.92 -11.61
N SER A 14 30.53 20.18 -12.91
CA SER A 14 29.54 19.55 -13.81
C SER A 14 29.73 18.03 -13.93
N ASN A 15 30.80 17.48 -13.35
CA ASN A 15 31.09 16.05 -13.31
C ASN A 15 31.04 15.47 -11.88
N ALA A 16 30.52 16.19 -10.89
CA ALA A 16 30.45 15.68 -9.54
C ALA A 16 29.40 14.56 -9.39
N PHE A 17 29.86 13.38 -9.01
CA PHE A 17 28.98 12.27 -8.63
C PHE A 17 28.25 12.62 -7.33
N SER A 18 26.91 12.67 -7.35
CA SER A 18 26.12 12.74 -6.12
C SER A 18 26.24 11.43 -5.34
N SER A 19 26.30 11.54 -4.01
CA SER A 19 26.27 10.36 -3.15
C SER A 19 24.84 10.06 -2.68
N ASN A 20 24.55 8.78 -2.49
CA ASN A 20 23.30 8.33 -1.89
C ASN A 20 23.19 8.78 -0.42
N GLY A 21 21.97 8.83 0.08
CA GLY A 21 21.70 8.97 1.51
C GLY A 21 22.10 7.72 2.30
N GLY A 22 22.57 7.92 3.53
CA GLY A 22 22.92 6.84 4.44
C GLY A 22 21.69 6.14 5.02
N ASN A 23 21.78 4.83 5.22
CA ASN A 23 20.71 4.06 5.87
C ASN A 23 20.65 4.33 7.39
N ALA A 24 19.48 4.12 7.98
CA ALA A 24 19.25 4.18 9.42
C ALA A 24 18.56 2.89 9.89
N ILE A 25 19.14 2.19 10.86
CA ILE A 25 18.51 1.02 11.50
C ILE A 25 18.49 1.29 13.00
N SER A 26 17.31 1.26 13.61
CA SER A 26 17.13 1.47 15.04
C SER A 26 16.29 0.33 15.63
N THR A 27 16.62 -0.04 16.87
CA THR A 27 15.84 -1.02 17.62
C THR A 27 15.80 -0.59 19.08
N SER A 28 14.60 -0.61 19.67
CA SER A 28 14.41 -0.37 21.09
C SER A 28 13.60 -1.52 21.70
N SER A 29 13.92 -1.85 22.95
CA SER A 29 13.15 -2.85 23.70
C SER A 29 12.93 -2.38 25.13
N GLY A 30 11.80 -2.77 25.71
CA GLY A 30 11.46 -2.48 27.10
C GLY A 30 10.72 -3.65 27.73
N LEU A 31 11.07 -3.93 28.99
CA LEU A 31 10.43 -4.97 29.79
C LEU A 31 10.06 -4.42 31.17
N ALA A 32 8.78 -4.55 31.53
CA ALA A 32 8.27 -4.27 32.86
C ALA A 32 7.83 -5.60 33.52
N THR A 33 8.49 -5.95 34.63
CA THR A 33 8.17 -7.14 35.43
C THR A 33 7.23 -6.84 36.59
N GLY A 34 6.92 -5.57 36.84
CA GLY A 34 5.99 -5.10 37.88
C GLY A 34 4.74 -4.47 37.30
N ASN A 35 3.88 -3.90 38.16
CA ASN A 35 2.67 -3.20 37.74
C ASN A 35 2.95 -1.74 37.33
N SER A 36 3.78 -1.54 36.32
CA SER A 36 4.18 -0.21 35.83
C SER A 36 3.80 -0.05 34.37
N GLN A 37 3.34 1.14 33.98
CA GLN A 37 3.17 1.46 32.56
C GLN A 37 4.53 1.43 31.86
N ILE A 38 4.56 0.92 30.63
CA ILE A 38 5.75 0.96 29.78
C ILE A 38 5.44 1.66 28.46
N THR A 39 6.35 2.55 28.08
CA THR A 39 6.36 3.20 26.77
C THR A 39 7.68 2.91 26.10
N VAL A 40 7.64 2.27 24.93
CA VAL A 40 8.80 1.99 24.10
C VAL A 40 8.62 2.75 22.79
N SER A 41 9.58 3.61 22.46
CA SER A 41 9.56 4.37 21.22
C SER A 41 10.88 4.17 20.49
N ASP A 42 10.79 3.79 19.22
CA ASP A 42 11.91 3.73 18.31
C ASP A 42 11.70 4.67 17.11
N SER A 43 12.81 5.17 16.56
CA SER A 43 12.78 5.99 15.36
C SER A 43 14.06 5.79 14.54
N ALA A 44 13.89 5.61 13.24
CA ALA A 44 14.97 5.57 12.25
C ALA A 44 14.68 6.57 11.13
N ILE A 45 15.60 7.50 10.88
CA ILE A 45 15.46 8.50 9.81
C ILE A 45 16.68 8.37 8.89
N ALA A 46 16.47 7.96 7.66
CA ALA A 46 17.56 7.82 6.70
C ALA A 46 18.02 9.19 6.16
N GLY A 47 19.23 9.21 5.60
CA GLY A 47 19.80 10.41 4.99
C GLY A 47 19.16 10.71 3.64
N SER A 48 19.07 11.98 3.28
CA SER A 48 18.66 12.40 1.93
C SER A 48 19.80 12.20 0.93
N ALA A 49 19.45 12.03 -0.34
CA ALA A 49 20.39 11.99 -1.44
C ALA A 49 21.09 13.36 -1.66
N GLY A 50 22.20 13.38 -2.39
CA GLY A 50 22.77 14.62 -2.92
C GLY A 50 21.86 15.30 -3.96
N LEU A 51 22.19 16.55 -4.34
CA LEU A 51 21.35 17.40 -5.23
C LEU A 51 21.35 17.01 -6.73
N ASN A 52 22.09 15.98 -7.16
CA ASN A 52 22.11 15.57 -8.57
C ASN A 52 21.15 14.40 -8.82
N SER A 53 20.70 14.31 -10.09
CA SER A 53 19.55 13.54 -10.59
C SER A 53 19.53 12.03 -10.30
N ASP A 54 20.66 11.45 -9.94
CA ASP A 54 20.83 9.99 -9.92
C ASP A 54 21.06 9.42 -8.51
N ALA A 55 21.11 10.26 -7.48
CA ALA A 55 21.28 9.79 -6.12
C ALA A 55 19.94 9.39 -5.48
N ASN A 56 19.98 8.29 -4.74
CA ASN A 56 18.83 7.77 -4.01
C ASN A 56 18.87 8.18 -2.54
N GLY A 57 17.69 8.34 -1.95
CA GLY A 57 17.54 8.43 -0.51
C GLY A 57 18.03 7.16 0.20
N GLY A 58 18.49 7.30 1.44
CA GLY A 58 18.83 6.15 2.28
C GLY A 58 17.60 5.43 2.79
N ASN A 59 17.79 4.22 3.32
CA ASN A 59 16.70 3.37 3.81
C ASN A 59 16.57 3.44 5.33
N ALA A 60 15.35 3.36 5.86
CA ALA A 60 15.09 3.39 7.30
C ALA A 60 14.40 2.12 7.80
N THR A 61 14.90 1.53 8.86
CA THR A 61 14.26 0.42 9.57
C THR A 61 14.15 0.73 11.06
N SER A 62 12.95 0.74 11.61
CA SER A 62 12.68 1.00 13.03
C SER A 62 11.95 -0.18 13.66
N SER A 63 12.42 -0.64 14.81
CA SER A 63 11.79 -1.73 15.55
C SER A 63 11.64 -1.39 17.02
N ALA A 64 10.43 -1.51 17.55
CA ALA A 64 10.14 -1.24 18.95
C ALA A 64 9.42 -2.46 19.55
N ILE A 65 9.91 -2.95 20.69
CA ILE A 65 9.32 -4.12 21.38
C ILE A 65 9.09 -3.76 22.85
N GLY A 66 7.85 -3.82 23.31
CA GLY A 66 7.47 -3.55 24.69
C GLY A 66 6.72 -4.70 25.30
N SER A 67 7.16 -5.16 26.48
CA SER A 67 6.51 -6.23 27.24
C SER A 67 6.23 -5.79 28.66
N ASN A 68 5.01 -6.04 29.14
CA ASN A 68 4.62 -5.84 30.53
C ASN A 68 3.89 -7.05 31.06
N MET A 69 4.38 -7.60 32.17
CA MET A 69 3.74 -8.70 32.88
C MET A 69 2.69 -8.22 33.90
N GLY A 70 2.60 -6.91 34.15
CA GLY A 70 1.60 -6.29 35.02
C GLY A 70 0.28 -5.95 34.32
N SER A 71 -0.63 -5.34 35.08
CA SER A 71 -1.94 -4.89 34.59
C SER A 71 -1.93 -3.50 33.93
N GLN A 72 -0.80 -2.79 33.98
CA GLN A 72 -0.67 -1.48 33.38
C GLN A 72 -0.49 -1.53 31.87
N GLN A 73 -0.80 -0.41 31.22
CA GLN A 73 -0.76 -0.27 29.77
C GLN A 73 0.65 -0.43 29.18
N VAL A 74 0.70 -0.97 27.96
CA VAL A 74 1.90 -1.09 27.12
C VAL A 74 1.74 -0.25 25.86
N LEU A 75 2.58 0.77 25.70
CA LEU A 75 2.57 1.65 24.53
C LEU A 75 3.85 1.43 23.74
N VAL A 76 3.74 0.95 22.50
CA VAL A 76 4.90 0.70 21.64
C VAL A 76 4.75 1.45 20.34
N ARG A 77 5.78 2.21 19.97
CA ARG A 77 5.78 3.02 18.75
C ARG A 77 7.07 2.80 17.98
N ALA A 78 6.96 2.51 16.69
CA ALA A 78 8.09 2.46 15.76
C ALA A 78 7.84 3.43 14.60
N SER A 79 8.84 4.21 14.23
CA SER A 79 8.73 5.18 13.13
C SER A 79 9.96 5.12 12.24
N ALA A 80 9.75 4.83 10.96
CA ALA A 80 10.80 4.81 9.96
C ALA A 80 10.53 5.87 8.88
N VAL A 81 11.52 6.68 8.55
CA VAL A 81 11.43 7.69 7.50
C VAL A 81 12.58 7.51 6.51
N GLY A 82 12.25 7.14 5.28
CA GLY A 82 13.19 7.01 4.17
C GLY A 82 13.84 8.34 3.80
N GLY A 83 14.97 8.25 3.10
CA GLY A 83 15.67 9.42 2.58
C GLY A 83 14.93 10.02 1.41
N SER A 84 14.94 11.34 1.27
CA SER A 84 14.41 11.98 0.05
C SER A 84 15.48 12.10 -1.02
N SER A 85 15.10 11.99 -2.28
CA SER A 85 15.94 12.32 -3.44
C SER A 85 15.60 13.71 -3.98
N SER A 86 16.49 14.26 -4.83
CA SER A 86 16.19 15.48 -5.59
C SER A 86 15.66 15.12 -6.99
N ASN A 87 14.60 15.83 -7.42
CA ASN A 87 13.94 15.85 -8.75
C ASN A 87 13.58 14.50 -9.41
N THR A 88 14.56 13.66 -9.73
CA THR A 88 14.43 12.41 -10.49
C THR A 88 14.93 11.18 -9.74
N GLY A 89 15.68 11.39 -8.65
CA GLY A 89 16.20 10.28 -7.86
C GLY A 89 15.08 9.54 -7.15
N ILE A 90 15.37 8.35 -6.63
CA ILE A 90 14.39 7.53 -5.92
C ILE A 90 14.41 7.87 -4.43
N ASN A 91 13.23 8.11 -3.83
CA ASN A 91 13.14 8.15 -2.36
C ASN A 91 13.53 6.79 -1.78
N GLY A 92 14.13 6.80 -0.59
CA GLY A 92 14.47 5.57 0.12
C GLY A 92 13.24 4.83 0.62
N TRP A 93 13.42 3.58 1.04
CA TRP A 93 12.34 2.83 1.69
C TRP A 93 12.36 3.00 3.21
N ALA A 94 11.19 2.86 3.81
CA ALA A 94 11.00 2.81 5.25
C ALA A 94 10.29 1.50 5.65
N ASP A 95 10.70 0.95 6.79
CA ASP A 95 10.10 -0.21 7.46
C ASP A 95 10.02 0.04 8.96
N ALA A 96 8.81 0.10 9.50
CA ALA A 96 8.58 0.24 10.92
C ALA A 96 7.84 -0.98 11.45
N SER A 97 8.34 -1.57 12.55
CA SER A 97 7.72 -2.67 13.27
C SER A 97 7.55 -2.32 14.75
N ALA A 98 6.31 -2.16 15.21
CA ALA A 98 6.00 -2.06 16.63
C ALA A 98 5.43 -3.39 17.13
N SER A 99 5.87 -3.86 18.30
CA SER A 99 5.37 -5.06 18.98
C SER A 99 5.11 -4.79 20.45
N ALA A 100 3.85 -4.76 20.83
CA ALA A 100 3.44 -4.60 22.22
C ALA A 100 3.03 -5.95 22.82
N THR A 101 3.16 -6.12 24.13
CA THR A 101 2.83 -7.35 24.85
C THR A 101 2.36 -6.98 26.25
N GLY A 102 1.09 -7.24 26.57
CA GLY A 102 0.54 -7.00 27.89
C GLY A 102 -0.97 -7.26 27.94
N ILE A 103 -1.63 -6.84 29.01
CA ILE A 103 -3.09 -6.96 29.16
C ILE A 103 -3.83 -5.86 28.39
N THR A 104 -3.29 -4.64 28.38
CA THR A 104 -3.85 -3.51 27.60
C THR A 104 -2.73 -2.70 26.96
N GLY A 105 -3.03 -2.01 25.87
CA GLY A 105 -1.99 -1.27 25.16
C GLY A 105 -2.26 -1.04 23.69
N THR A 106 -1.21 -0.59 23.00
CA THR A 106 -1.22 -0.28 21.59
C THR A 106 0.19 -0.52 21.02
N ALA A 107 0.27 -1.15 19.85
CA ALA A 107 1.41 -0.99 18.96
C ALA A 107 1.01 -0.14 17.76
N ASP A 108 1.81 0.88 17.47
CA ASP A 108 1.63 1.82 16.37
C ASP A 108 2.94 1.84 15.57
N ALA A 109 2.88 1.43 14.31
CA ALA A 109 4.02 1.55 13.41
C ALA A 109 3.68 2.45 12.23
N ARG A 110 4.65 3.31 11.90
CA ARG A 110 4.54 4.27 10.80
C ARG A 110 5.80 4.23 9.95
N ALA A 111 5.63 4.07 8.65
CA ALA A 111 6.71 4.18 7.68
C ALA A 111 6.37 5.19 6.60
N ASP A 112 7.34 6.05 6.30
CA ASP A 112 7.21 7.16 5.37
C ASP A 112 8.37 7.06 4.35
N SER A 113 8.12 7.09 3.04
CA SER A 113 9.21 6.98 2.03
C SER A 113 10.17 8.16 2.05
N GLY A 114 9.75 9.27 2.66
CA GLY A 114 10.49 10.52 2.71
C GLY A 114 9.74 11.52 3.60
N THR A 115 9.98 12.80 3.37
CA THR A 115 9.18 13.84 4.04
C THR A 115 7.84 14.03 3.34
N SER A 116 6.80 14.39 4.07
CA SER A 116 5.46 14.67 3.53
C SER A 116 5.41 15.86 2.57
N ASN A 117 6.49 16.66 2.49
CA ASN A 117 6.62 17.75 1.53
C ASN A 117 7.06 17.25 0.13
N ASN A 118 7.39 15.96 0.00
CA ASN A 118 7.71 15.38 -1.30
C ASN A 118 6.42 15.21 -2.11
N ARG A 119 6.46 15.63 -3.37
CA ARG A 119 5.31 15.53 -4.29
C ARG A 119 4.97 14.08 -4.63
N ASN A 120 5.97 13.19 -4.58
CA ASN A 120 5.81 11.75 -4.62
C ASN A 120 6.14 11.19 -3.23
N TYR A 121 5.12 10.84 -2.48
CA TYR A 121 5.21 10.37 -1.12
C TYR A 121 4.26 9.20 -0.93
N VAL A 122 4.70 8.23 -0.14
CA VAL A 122 3.84 7.19 0.38
C VAL A 122 4.09 7.05 1.86
N GLY A 123 3.02 7.08 2.64
CA GLY A 123 2.96 6.78 4.05
C GLY A 123 2.17 5.49 4.24
N ALA A 124 2.62 4.68 5.18
CA ALA A 124 1.86 3.53 5.64
C ALA A 124 1.85 3.54 7.18
N ARG A 125 0.69 3.22 7.75
CA ARG A 125 0.48 3.17 9.19
C ARG A 125 -0.35 1.96 9.55
N SER A 126 0.04 1.29 10.61
CA SER A 126 -0.76 0.23 11.21
C SER A 126 -0.83 0.42 12.71
N VAL A 127 -2.03 0.25 13.26
CA VAL A 127 -2.33 0.35 14.68
C VAL A 127 -3.07 -0.91 15.07
N ALA A 128 -2.61 -1.55 16.13
CA ALA A 128 -3.32 -2.66 16.71
C ALA A 128 -3.37 -2.54 18.23
N LEU A 129 -4.59 -2.65 18.76
CA LEU A 129 -4.88 -2.55 20.18
C LEU A 129 -4.64 -3.90 20.86
N ILE A 130 -4.06 -3.85 22.05
CA ILE A 130 -3.96 -5.03 22.91
C ILE A 130 -5.22 -5.08 23.77
N ALA A 131 -5.97 -6.18 23.68
CA ALA A 131 -6.96 -6.55 24.70
C ALA A 131 -6.70 -7.97 25.21
N GLY A 132 -5.62 -8.10 25.97
CA GLY A 132 -5.36 -9.28 26.77
C GLY A 132 -6.35 -9.40 27.92
N ASP A 133 -6.44 -10.60 28.47
CA ASP A 133 -7.29 -10.88 29.62
C ASP A 133 -6.45 -10.90 30.90
N SER A 134 -6.82 -10.02 31.85
CA SER A 134 -6.18 -9.92 33.16
C SER A 134 -6.44 -11.14 34.04
N VAL A 135 -7.45 -11.95 33.71
CA VAL A 135 -7.77 -13.19 34.42
C VAL A 135 -6.82 -14.31 33.98
N THR A 136 -6.34 -14.32 32.73
CA THR A 136 -5.48 -15.37 32.16
C THR A 136 -4.02 -14.96 31.92
N ASN A 137 -3.63 -13.69 32.15
CA ASN A 137 -2.29 -13.17 31.85
C ASN A 137 -1.89 -13.33 30.36
N THR A 138 -2.85 -13.19 29.45
CA THR A 138 -2.61 -13.40 28.01
C THR A 138 -1.92 -12.20 27.37
N ILE A 139 -0.86 -12.46 26.62
CA ILE A 139 -0.01 -11.51 25.91
C ILE A 139 -0.56 -11.32 24.48
N SER A 140 -1.06 -10.12 24.16
CA SER A 140 -1.41 -9.75 22.77
C SER A 140 -0.22 -9.08 22.08
N THR A 141 0.16 -9.56 20.90
CA THR A 141 1.21 -8.98 20.06
C THR A 141 0.63 -8.32 18.82
N SER A 142 0.57 -7.00 18.83
CA SER A 142 0.34 -6.21 17.63
C SER A 142 1.65 -6.01 16.90
N ARG A 143 1.84 -6.63 15.73
CA ARG A 143 2.90 -6.30 14.76
C ARG A 143 2.27 -5.36 13.73
N ALA A 144 2.72 -4.12 13.71
CA ALA A 144 2.35 -3.11 12.73
C ALA A 144 3.54 -2.96 11.79
N VAL A 145 3.39 -3.26 10.49
CA VAL A 145 4.48 -3.18 9.51
C VAL A 145 4.05 -2.28 8.37
N ALA A 146 4.85 -1.23 8.15
CA ALA A 146 4.63 -0.26 7.09
C ALA A 146 5.84 -0.29 6.15
N HIS A 147 5.66 -0.61 4.87
CA HIS A 147 6.74 -0.60 3.87
C HIS A 147 6.43 0.39 2.75
N THR A 148 7.43 1.16 2.35
CA THR A 148 7.35 2.06 1.20
C THR A 148 8.40 1.66 0.17
N ASN A 149 7.98 0.98 -0.88
CA ASN A 149 8.92 0.47 -1.87
C ASN A 149 8.87 1.30 -3.14
N ILE A 150 10.02 1.77 -3.62
CA ILE A 150 10.18 2.31 -4.96
C ILE A 150 11.21 1.43 -5.65
N LYS A 151 10.77 0.62 -6.61
CA LYS A 151 11.58 -0.28 -7.45
C LYS A 151 12.19 -1.54 -6.80
N GLN A 152 11.70 -2.05 -5.67
CA GLN A 152 11.82 -3.49 -5.39
C GLN A 152 10.56 -4.23 -5.84
N THR A 153 10.71 -5.54 -5.99
CA THR A 153 9.64 -6.50 -6.24
C THR A 153 8.41 -6.22 -5.38
N VAL A 154 7.22 -6.40 -5.97
CA VAL A 154 5.92 -6.39 -5.27
C VAL A 154 6.02 -7.13 -3.93
N PHE A 155 5.42 -6.56 -2.88
CA PHE A 155 5.43 -7.18 -1.56
C PHE A 155 4.79 -8.59 -1.62
N ASP A 156 5.39 -9.52 -0.90
CA ASP A 156 4.82 -10.86 -0.74
C ASP A 156 3.74 -10.78 0.33
N ARG A 157 2.50 -11.18 0.01
CA ARG A 157 1.39 -11.27 0.95
C ARG A 157 1.76 -12.07 2.21
N ASN A 158 2.66 -13.04 2.11
CA ASN A 158 3.14 -13.80 3.28
C ASN A 158 3.75 -12.93 4.38
N GLN A 159 4.13 -11.67 4.09
CA GLN A 159 4.64 -10.73 5.08
C GLN A 159 3.61 -10.38 6.16
N ILE A 160 2.31 -10.50 5.86
CA ILE A 160 1.20 -10.24 6.79
C ILE A 160 0.96 -11.39 7.78
N ASN A 161 1.56 -12.56 7.56
CA ASN A 161 1.36 -13.70 8.43
C ASN A 161 1.85 -13.39 9.86
N GLY A 162 0.97 -13.57 10.84
CA GLY A 162 1.26 -13.35 12.26
C GLY A 162 1.27 -11.88 12.69
N VAL A 163 0.68 -10.98 11.90
CA VAL A 163 0.54 -9.55 12.25
C VAL A 163 -0.93 -9.21 12.50
N GLN A 164 -1.20 -8.31 13.44
CA GLN A 164 -2.58 -7.92 13.79
C GLN A 164 -3.12 -6.76 12.94
N SER A 165 -2.23 -5.93 12.41
CA SER A 165 -2.56 -4.89 11.45
C SER A 165 -1.33 -4.64 10.59
N ALA A 166 -1.48 -4.49 9.28
CA ALA A 166 -0.38 -4.12 8.41
C ALA A 166 -0.86 -3.31 7.21
N ALA A 167 0.05 -2.48 6.73
CA ALA A 167 -0.16 -1.61 5.60
C ALA A 167 1.12 -1.62 4.75
N TYR A 168 1.07 -2.12 3.53
CA TYR A 168 2.21 -2.12 2.61
C TYR A 168 1.85 -1.32 1.39
N ALA A 169 2.77 -0.49 0.90
CA ALA A 169 2.52 0.28 -0.31
C ALA A 169 3.79 0.45 -1.16
N THR A 170 3.58 0.40 -2.47
CA THR A 170 4.60 0.64 -3.48
C THR A 170 4.08 1.74 -4.38
N LEU A 171 4.84 2.83 -4.48
CA LEU A 171 4.50 3.96 -5.35
C LEU A 171 5.26 3.81 -6.67
N LEU A 172 4.58 4.06 -7.80
CA LEU A 172 5.10 3.94 -9.16
C LEU A 172 5.79 2.57 -9.41
N PRO A 173 5.09 1.44 -9.24
CA PRO A 173 5.65 0.12 -9.52
C PRO A 173 6.04 -0.02 -10.99
N SER A 174 6.92 -0.97 -11.31
CA SER A 174 7.21 -1.27 -12.71
C SER A 174 5.98 -1.88 -13.41
N GLN A 175 5.89 -1.75 -14.74
CA GLN A 175 4.79 -2.36 -15.49
C GLN A 175 4.77 -3.89 -15.36
N THR A 176 5.95 -4.53 -15.24
CA THR A 176 6.07 -5.97 -14.99
C THR A 176 5.50 -6.36 -13.62
N ASP A 177 5.78 -5.57 -12.58
CA ASP A 177 5.27 -5.77 -11.24
C ASP A 177 3.73 -5.61 -11.21
N ALA A 178 3.22 -4.56 -11.85
CA ALA A 178 1.78 -4.33 -11.99
C ALA A 178 1.08 -5.46 -12.76
N ALA A 179 1.65 -5.91 -13.89
CA ALA A 179 1.11 -7.03 -14.65
C ALA A 179 1.10 -8.34 -13.83
N THR A 180 2.13 -8.55 -13.00
CA THR A 180 2.22 -9.72 -12.13
C THR A 180 1.12 -9.71 -11.06
N ILE A 181 0.79 -8.55 -10.48
CA ILE A 181 -0.20 -8.48 -9.41
C ILE A 181 -1.65 -8.57 -9.92
N VAL A 182 -1.94 -8.07 -11.13
CA VAL A 182 -3.30 -8.17 -11.70
C VAL A 182 -3.58 -9.52 -12.36
N ALA A 183 -2.55 -10.32 -12.61
CA ALA A 183 -2.69 -11.62 -13.27
C ALA A 183 -3.68 -12.52 -12.51
N GLY A 184 -4.74 -12.97 -13.19
CA GLY A 184 -5.81 -13.79 -12.61
C GLY A 184 -7.05 -13.01 -12.18
N ASN A 185 -6.95 -11.70 -12.01
CA ASN A 185 -8.07 -10.79 -11.74
C ASN A 185 -8.58 -10.23 -13.08
N THR A 186 -9.48 -10.97 -13.75
CA THR A 186 -9.81 -10.75 -15.16
C THR A 186 -10.47 -9.39 -15.43
N ASN A 187 -11.35 -8.92 -14.54
CA ASN A 187 -11.99 -7.63 -14.69
C ASN A 187 -10.99 -6.49 -14.43
N VAL A 188 -10.16 -6.62 -13.40
CA VAL A 188 -9.13 -5.62 -13.09
C VAL A 188 -8.09 -5.56 -14.19
N GLU A 189 -7.60 -6.70 -14.68
CA GLU A 189 -6.65 -6.80 -15.79
C GLU A 189 -7.21 -6.16 -17.07
N ALA A 190 -8.49 -6.38 -17.38
CA ALA A 190 -9.14 -5.81 -18.56
C ALA A 190 -9.21 -4.27 -18.54
N VAL A 191 -9.26 -3.65 -17.35
CA VAL A 191 -9.35 -2.19 -17.20
C VAL A 191 -7.97 -1.57 -16.99
N ILE A 192 -7.18 -2.11 -16.05
CA ILE A 192 -5.92 -1.52 -15.59
C ILE A 192 -4.74 -1.98 -16.43
N GLY A 193 -4.80 -3.13 -17.12
CA GLY A 193 -3.67 -3.69 -17.87
C GLY A 193 -3.09 -2.76 -18.94
N THR A 194 -3.86 -1.78 -19.40
CA THR A 194 -3.41 -0.76 -20.37
C THR A 194 -3.02 0.57 -19.75
N ILE A 195 -3.36 0.82 -18.48
CA ILE A 195 -3.23 2.10 -17.78
C ILE A 195 -1.95 2.09 -16.93
N ASN A 196 -1.30 3.25 -16.80
CA ASN A 196 -0.16 3.38 -15.89
C ASN A 196 -0.58 3.16 -14.44
N THR A 197 0.08 2.21 -13.79
CA THR A 197 -0.10 1.96 -12.37
C THR A 197 0.67 3.00 -11.56
N VAL A 198 -0.01 3.69 -10.66
CA VAL A 198 0.59 4.72 -9.82
C VAL A 198 0.88 4.22 -8.41
N ALA A 199 0.11 3.26 -7.89
CA ALA A 199 0.40 2.62 -6.62
C ALA A 199 -0.14 1.20 -6.55
N ILE A 200 0.47 0.38 -5.70
CA ILE A 200 -0.03 -0.92 -5.27
C ILE A 200 -0.01 -0.93 -3.75
N GLY A 201 -1.03 -1.47 -3.11
CA GLY A 201 -1.08 -1.57 -1.65
C GLY A 201 -1.69 -2.87 -1.14
N LEU A 202 -1.42 -3.18 0.13
CA LEU A 202 -1.98 -4.27 0.90
C LEU A 202 -2.35 -3.76 2.28
N LEU A 203 -3.58 -4.01 2.68
CA LEU A 203 -4.13 -3.68 4.00
C LEU A 203 -4.68 -4.95 4.62
N GLY A 204 -4.62 -5.07 5.94
CA GLY A 204 -5.25 -6.18 6.65
C GLY A 204 -4.57 -6.55 7.95
N GLY A 205 -4.90 -7.74 8.45
CA GLY A 205 -4.28 -8.30 9.64
C GLY A 205 -5.01 -9.54 10.13
N THR A 206 -4.45 -10.14 11.18
CA THR A 206 -4.97 -11.33 11.85
C THR A 206 -5.01 -11.13 13.35
N PHE A 207 -6.15 -11.40 13.95
CA PHE A 207 -6.24 -11.43 15.40
C PHE A 207 -5.38 -12.59 15.93
N SER A 208 -4.34 -12.26 16.71
CA SER A 208 -3.30 -13.23 17.10
C SER A 208 -3.34 -13.65 18.57
N ASP A 209 -4.33 -13.19 19.35
CA ASP A 209 -4.39 -13.46 20.78
C ASP A 209 -4.63 -14.94 21.07
N VAL A 210 -3.76 -15.53 21.89
CA VAL A 210 -3.67 -16.98 22.13
C VAL A 210 -4.82 -17.56 22.97
N ASN A 211 -5.73 -16.72 23.45
CA ASN A 211 -6.95 -17.09 24.15
C ASN A 211 -8.02 -16.09 23.72
N SER A 212 -9.12 -16.54 23.10
CA SER A 212 -10.21 -15.71 22.60
C SER A 212 -10.42 -14.46 23.45
N ALA A 213 -10.19 -13.27 22.89
CA ALA A 213 -10.39 -12.07 23.68
C ALA A 213 -11.85 -12.02 24.11
N ILE A 214 -12.08 -11.65 25.36
CA ILE A 214 -13.43 -11.41 25.88
C ILE A 214 -14.07 -10.15 25.25
N ARG A 215 -13.33 -9.42 24.41
CA ARG A 215 -13.74 -8.14 23.79
C ARG A 215 -13.19 -8.03 22.38
N SER A 216 -14.04 -7.56 21.46
CA SER A 216 -13.65 -7.15 20.11
C SER A 216 -12.60 -6.04 20.15
N GLN A 217 -11.55 -6.20 19.35
CA GLN A 217 -10.42 -5.28 19.22
C GLN A 217 -10.48 -4.57 17.87
N LEU A 218 -10.16 -3.28 17.84
CA LEU A 218 -10.02 -2.51 16.60
C LEU A 218 -8.58 -2.55 16.11
N PHE A 219 -8.42 -2.92 14.85
CA PHE A 219 -7.19 -2.86 14.07
C PHE A 219 -7.40 -1.85 12.96
N THR A 220 -6.46 -0.92 12.80
CA THR A 220 -6.50 0.08 11.71
C THR A 220 -5.26 -0.07 10.87
N SER A 221 -5.44 -0.19 9.55
CA SER A 221 -4.39 -0.14 8.55
C SER A 221 -4.68 1.04 7.62
N GLU A 222 -3.66 1.85 7.33
CA GLU A 222 -3.80 3.09 6.57
C GLU A 222 -2.63 3.24 5.60
N ILE A 223 -2.94 3.64 4.37
CA ILE A 223 -1.96 4.03 3.35
C ILE A 223 -2.33 5.44 2.89
N ASP A 224 -1.34 6.31 2.86
CA ASP A 224 -1.43 7.70 2.43
C ASP A 224 -0.51 7.91 1.22
N LEU A 225 -1.04 8.46 0.13
CA LEU A 225 -0.33 8.62 -1.13
C LEU A 225 -0.40 10.09 -1.55
N ASN A 226 0.75 10.67 -1.86
CA ASN A 226 0.83 11.93 -2.59
C ASN A 226 1.56 11.65 -3.89
N ILE A 227 0.95 12.01 -5.02
CA ILE A 227 1.44 11.64 -6.35
C ILE A 227 1.54 12.89 -7.20
N ASP A 228 2.73 13.18 -7.73
CA ASP A 228 2.93 14.30 -8.64
C ASP A 228 2.31 13.97 -10.01
N MET A 229 1.20 14.63 -10.32
CA MET A 229 0.45 14.43 -11.57
C MET A 229 0.81 15.47 -12.63
N ALA A 230 1.80 16.34 -12.39
CA ALA A 230 2.12 17.45 -13.30
C ALA A 230 2.52 17.00 -14.71
N GLU A 231 3.12 15.81 -14.84
CA GLU A 231 3.53 15.20 -16.12
C GLU A 231 2.64 14.02 -16.52
N ALA A 232 1.64 13.68 -15.72
CA ALA A 232 0.75 12.56 -16.01
C ALA A 232 -0.24 12.93 -17.12
N GLU A 233 -0.51 11.98 -18.01
CA GLU A 233 -1.56 12.17 -19.00
C GLU A 233 -2.96 12.11 -18.36
N ILE A 234 -3.86 12.95 -18.86
CA ILE A 234 -5.25 13.04 -18.36
C ILE A 234 -5.97 11.73 -18.64
N SER A 235 -6.54 11.14 -17.59
CA SER A 235 -7.20 9.82 -17.61
C SER A 235 -8.05 9.65 -16.36
N ASN A 236 -8.78 8.53 -16.29
CA ASN A 236 -9.55 8.20 -15.11
C ASN A 236 -8.66 7.70 -13.97
N LEU A 237 -9.02 8.07 -12.74
CA LEU A 237 -8.46 7.48 -11.53
C LEU A 237 -9.22 6.20 -11.22
N ILE A 238 -8.52 5.06 -11.27
CA ILE A 238 -9.12 3.74 -11.14
C ILE A 238 -8.47 2.97 -10.00
N VAL A 239 -9.28 2.37 -9.14
CA VAL A 239 -8.84 1.43 -8.10
C VAL A 239 -9.32 0.04 -8.46
N GLY A 240 -8.41 -0.91 -8.58
CA GLY A 240 -8.71 -2.34 -8.68
C GLY A 240 -8.46 -3.03 -7.33
N PHE A 241 -9.39 -3.85 -6.88
CA PHE A 241 -9.20 -4.72 -5.71
C PHE A 241 -8.84 -6.13 -6.15
N LEU A 242 -7.92 -6.76 -5.41
CA LEU A 242 -7.24 -7.97 -5.84
C LEU A 242 -7.20 -9.00 -4.71
N ASP A 243 -7.68 -10.21 -5.05
CA ASP A 243 -7.52 -11.44 -4.28
C ASP A 243 -7.76 -11.29 -2.76
N PRO A 244 -8.97 -10.98 -2.26
CA PRO A 244 -9.17 -10.88 -0.82
C PRO A 244 -8.89 -12.23 -0.15
N VAL A 245 -8.28 -12.21 1.04
CA VAL A 245 -8.04 -13.41 1.85
C VAL A 245 -8.74 -13.27 3.18
N ILE A 246 -9.58 -14.26 3.47
CA ILE A 246 -10.15 -14.52 4.77
C ILE A 246 -9.27 -15.53 5.48
N ILE A 247 -8.94 -15.23 6.73
CA ILE A 247 -8.15 -16.10 7.60
C ILE A 247 -9.10 -16.58 8.69
N GLY A 248 -9.12 -17.89 8.92
CA GLY A 248 -10.03 -18.56 9.84
C GLY A 248 -11.46 -18.77 9.30
N ASP A 249 -12.37 -19.23 10.15
CA ASP A 249 -13.74 -19.61 9.79
C ASP A 249 -14.74 -18.43 9.86
N HIS A 250 -14.43 -17.39 10.63
CA HIS A 250 -15.26 -16.19 10.82
C HIS A 250 -14.73 -14.97 10.05
N GLY A 251 -13.41 -14.82 9.91
CA GLY A 251 -12.72 -13.70 9.27
C GLY A 251 -12.66 -12.42 10.11
N PHE A 252 -13.81 -11.80 10.38
CA PHE A 252 -13.93 -10.54 11.12
C PHE A 252 -15.33 -10.38 11.71
N ASP A 253 -15.47 -9.60 12.79
CA ASP A 253 -16.77 -9.18 13.32
C ASP A 253 -17.37 -8.04 12.47
N SER A 254 -16.54 -7.07 12.09
CA SER A 254 -16.90 -5.96 11.19
C SER A 254 -15.65 -5.43 10.49
N LEU A 255 -15.81 -5.03 9.23
CA LEU A 255 -14.76 -4.48 8.40
C LEU A 255 -15.26 -3.17 7.78
N ARG A 256 -14.58 -2.05 8.02
CA ARG A 256 -14.89 -0.77 7.41
C ARG A 256 -13.74 -0.34 6.51
N PHE A 257 -14.06 -0.06 5.26
CA PHE A 257 -13.09 0.38 4.26
C PHE A 257 -13.47 1.75 3.73
N ARG A 258 -12.48 2.64 3.67
CA ARG A 258 -12.65 4.04 3.28
C ARG A 258 -11.61 4.45 2.26
N ILE A 259 -12.02 5.32 1.36
CA ILE A 259 -11.15 6.03 0.43
C ILE A 259 -11.47 7.52 0.54
N ASP A 260 -10.44 8.30 0.80
CA ASP A 260 -10.47 9.76 0.78
C ASP A 260 -9.58 10.25 -0.37
N ILE A 261 -10.07 11.20 -1.17
CA ILE A 261 -9.32 11.86 -2.26
C ILE A 261 -9.35 13.36 -2.00
N GLU A 262 -8.17 14.00 -1.95
CA GLU A 262 -8.00 15.41 -1.54
C GLU A 262 -8.73 15.72 -0.21
N GLY A 263 -8.67 14.79 0.74
CA GLY A 263 -9.35 14.90 2.04
C GLY A 263 -10.88 14.82 1.99
N THR A 264 -11.47 14.50 0.84
CA THR A 264 -12.91 14.26 0.67
C THR A 264 -13.18 12.77 0.60
N GLN A 265 -14.05 12.28 1.49
CA GLN A 265 -14.48 10.88 1.48
C GLN A 265 -15.29 10.57 0.23
N VAL A 266 -14.76 9.70 -0.63
CA VAL A 266 -15.42 9.24 -1.86
C VAL A 266 -16.03 7.84 -1.71
N LEU A 267 -15.58 7.08 -0.72
CA LEU A 267 -16.09 5.74 -0.40
C LEU A 267 -16.04 5.48 1.11
N ASP A 268 -17.10 4.88 1.65
CA ASP A 268 -17.17 4.39 3.03
C ASP A 268 -18.12 3.20 3.12
N ASN A 269 -17.57 2.00 3.04
CA ASN A 269 -18.33 0.76 3.11
C ASN A 269 -18.02 0.04 4.42
N THR A 270 -19.07 -0.49 5.05
CA THR A 270 -18.95 -1.37 6.22
C THR A 270 -19.55 -2.73 5.89
N PHE A 271 -18.79 -3.78 6.16
CA PHE A 271 -19.14 -5.18 5.95
C PHE A 271 -19.24 -5.87 7.31
N ASN A 272 -20.27 -6.70 7.50
CA ASN A 272 -20.47 -7.49 8.72
C ASN A 272 -20.42 -9.00 8.43
N ASP A 273 -20.02 -9.36 7.22
CA ASP A 273 -19.89 -10.74 6.76
C ASP A 273 -18.83 -10.82 5.65
N PHE A 274 -18.15 -11.97 5.56
CA PHE A 274 -17.10 -12.14 4.56
C PHE A 274 -17.65 -12.28 3.13
N THR A 275 -18.91 -12.66 2.94
CA THR A 275 -19.46 -12.86 1.59
C THR A 275 -19.58 -11.53 0.85
N SER A 276 -20.10 -10.51 1.54
CA SER A 276 -20.21 -9.15 1.00
C SER A 276 -18.84 -8.48 0.83
N SER A 277 -17.89 -8.73 1.74
CA SER A 277 -16.53 -8.19 1.57
C SER A 277 -15.78 -8.85 0.42
N ILE A 278 -15.81 -10.18 0.28
CA ILE A 278 -15.20 -10.88 -0.87
C ILE A 278 -15.80 -10.35 -2.17
N SER A 279 -17.12 -10.26 -2.29
CA SER A 279 -17.75 -9.73 -3.51
C SER A 279 -17.35 -8.29 -3.84
N PHE A 280 -16.92 -7.51 -2.84
CA PHE A 280 -16.48 -6.13 -3.04
C PHE A 280 -15.00 -6.04 -3.41
N PHE A 281 -14.15 -6.89 -2.82
CA PHE A 281 -12.69 -6.84 -2.97
C PHE A 281 -12.14 -7.83 -4.02
N ASP A 282 -12.92 -8.81 -4.47
CA ASP A 282 -12.52 -9.81 -5.45
C ASP A 282 -12.78 -9.32 -6.87
N ASP A 283 -11.70 -9.08 -7.63
CA ASP A 283 -11.72 -8.71 -9.05
C ASP A 283 -12.72 -7.57 -9.39
N ASN A 284 -12.73 -6.54 -8.56
CA ASN A 284 -13.65 -5.41 -8.67
C ASN A 284 -12.90 -4.11 -8.97
N VAL A 285 -13.53 -3.24 -9.77
CA VAL A 285 -12.94 -2.00 -10.25
C VAL A 285 -13.83 -0.82 -9.86
N LEU A 286 -13.23 0.19 -9.24
CA LEU A 286 -13.85 1.49 -8.99
C LEU A 286 -13.24 2.53 -9.93
N ASP A 287 -14.08 3.24 -10.66
CA ASP A 287 -13.68 4.36 -11.52
C ASP A 287 -14.24 5.65 -10.94
N PHE A 288 -13.34 6.56 -10.53
CA PHE A 288 -13.69 7.86 -9.95
C PHE A 288 -13.76 8.98 -11.00
N GLY A 289 -13.59 8.64 -12.29
CA GLY A 289 -13.52 9.60 -13.40
C GLY A 289 -12.16 10.28 -13.51
N ALA A 290 -12.09 11.32 -14.34
CA ALA A 290 -10.83 11.98 -14.67
C ALA A 290 -10.14 12.56 -13.42
N TRP A 291 -8.87 12.19 -13.18
CA TRP A 291 -8.12 12.62 -12.00
C TRP A 291 -7.97 14.15 -11.93
N THR A 292 -7.97 14.85 -13.07
CA THR A 292 -7.92 16.32 -13.14
C THR A 292 -9.12 17.01 -12.50
N ASN A 293 -10.24 16.30 -12.33
CA ASN A 293 -11.43 16.82 -11.64
C ASN A 293 -11.40 16.54 -10.14
N LEU A 294 -10.49 15.68 -9.70
CA LEU A 294 -10.39 15.21 -8.32
C LEU A 294 -9.26 15.89 -7.57
N ILE A 295 -8.22 16.35 -8.26
CA ILE A 295 -6.99 16.92 -7.70
C ILE A 295 -7.09 18.41 -7.40
N SER A 296 -6.29 18.91 -6.45
CA SER A 296 -6.14 20.35 -6.19
C SER A 296 -5.19 21.05 -7.17
N ASP A 297 -5.15 22.40 -7.11
CA ASP A 297 -4.37 23.25 -8.03
C ASP A 297 -2.84 23.05 -7.94
N ASN A 298 -2.34 22.28 -6.96
CA ASN A 298 -0.92 21.99 -6.77
C ASN A 298 -0.41 20.84 -7.68
N ASN A 299 -1.31 20.20 -8.45
CA ASN A 299 -1.04 19.01 -9.27
C ASN A 299 -0.42 17.85 -8.47
N VAL A 300 -0.76 17.71 -7.19
CA VAL A 300 -0.42 16.56 -6.35
C VAL A 300 -1.72 15.88 -5.95
N LEU A 301 -1.87 14.61 -6.33
CA LEU A 301 -3.04 13.81 -6.00
C LEU A 301 -2.82 13.16 -4.63
N ASP A 302 -3.65 13.54 -3.67
CA ASP A 302 -3.65 13.01 -2.32
C ASP A 302 -4.75 11.94 -2.18
N VAL A 303 -4.35 10.69 -1.92
CA VAL A 303 -5.28 9.55 -1.74
C VAL A 303 -4.96 8.80 -0.46
N THR A 304 -5.97 8.65 0.40
CA THR A 304 -5.85 7.86 1.63
C THR A 304 -6.77 6.65 1.56
N PHE A 305 -6.21 5.47 1.84
CA PHE A 305 -6.94 4.23 2.03
C PHE A 305 -6.92 3.86 3.51
N THR A 306 -8.09 3.56 4.09
CA THR A 306 -8.18 3.10 5.47
C THR A 306 -9.00 1.82 5.57
N LEU A 307 -8.47 0.84 6.27
CA LEU A 307 -9.14 -0.40 6.63
C LEU A 307 -9.19 -0.52 8.16
N ASP A 308 -10.40 -0.47 8.71
CA ASP A 308 -10.69 -0.68 10.11
C ASP A 308 -11.33 -2.07 10.27
N GLN A 309 -10.68 -2.98 11.00
CA GLN A 309 -11.19 -4.32 11.28
C GLN A 309 -11.46 -4.48 12.76
N THR A 310 -12.63 -5.01 13.11
CA THR A 310 -12.92 -5.47 14.47
C THR A 310 -12.99 -6.99 14.53
N GLU A 311 -12.29 -7.60 15.47
CA GLU A 311 -12.24 -9.06 15.66
C GLU A 311 -11.94 -9.43 17.13
N GLN A 312 -12.42 -10.58 17.59
CA GLN A 312 -12.23 -11.14 18.95
C GLN A 312 -11.81 -12.63 18.96
N HIS A 313 -11.83 -13.31 17.81
CA HIS A 313 -11.60 -14.73 17.66
C HIS A 313 -10.16 -15.01 17.21
N GLN A 314 -9.50 -15.94 17.90
CA GLN A 314 -8.12 -16.31 17.64
C GLN A 314 -7.90 -16.83 16.21
N GLY A 315 -6.93 -16.24 15.52
CA GLY A 315 -6.49 -16.68 14.19
C GLY A 315 -7.39 -16.20 13.06
N GLU A 316 -8.42 -15.40 13.35
CA GLU A 316 -9.30 -14.83 12.34
C GLU A 316 -8.72 -13.53 11.77
N GLY A 317 -8.98 -13.24 10.51
CA GLY A 317 -8.57 -11.97 9.90
C GLY A 317 -9.03 -11.75 8.48
N PHE A 318 -8.72 -10.54 7.98
CA PHE A 318 -8.95 -10.13 6.60
C PHE A 318 -7.71 -9.45 6.04
N SER A 319 -7.41 -9.67 4.77
CA SER A 319 -6.46 -8.85 4.03
C SER A 319 -6.83 -8.76 2.56
N SER A 320 -6.51 -7.64 1.92
CA SER A 320 -6.72 -7.46 0.48
C SER A 320 -5.61 -6.63 -0.13
N ASN A 321 -5.24 -6.98 -1.37
CA ASN A 321 -4.43 -6.13 -2.20
C ASN A 321 -5.33 -5.12 -2.93
N PHE A 322 -4.74 -4.00 -3.33
CA PHE A 322 -5.33 -3.10 -4.30
C PHE A 322 -4.25 -2.54 -5.23
N ILE A 323 -4.71 -2.04 -6.36
CA ILE A 323 -3.90 -1.33 -7.35
C ILE A 323 -4.59 -0.03 -7.71
N LEU A 324 -3.84 1.06 -7.71
CA LEU A 324 -4.29 2.38 -8.13
C LEU A 324 -3.64 2.70 -9.48
N ALA A 325 -4.45 3.05 -10.46
CA ALA A 325 -4.00 3.37 -11.81
C ALA A 325 -4.50 4.76 -12.22
N ALA A 326 -3.60 5.51 -12.83
CA ALA A 326 -3.86 6.80 -13.46
C ALA A 326 -2.78 7.05 -14.52
N GLY A 327 -3.19 7.53 -15.67
CA GLY A 327 -2.37 7.82 -16.83
C GLY A 327 -3.08 7.41 -18.11
N ALA A 328 -2.65 7.94 -19.26
CA ALA A 328 -3.17 7.45 -20.52
C ALA A 328 -2.78 5.99 -20.74
N ASN A 329 -3.57 5.34 -21.59
CA ASN A 329 -3.23 4.04 -22.09
C ASN A 329 -1.88 4.15 -22.81
N ASN A 330 -0.83 3.55 -22.26
CA ASN A 330 0.50 3.55 -22.88
C ASN A 330 0.52 2.76 -24.20
N GLU A 331 -0.60 2.12 -24.52
CA GLU A 331 -0.86 1.57 -25.82
C GLU A 331 -1.82 2.48 -26.58
N THR A 332 -1.42 2.84 -27.79
CA THR A 332 -2.35 2.82 -28.93
C THR A 332 -2.99 1.43 -28.96
N SER A 333 -3.94 1.16 -28.08
CA SER A 333 -4.65 -0.11 -28.04
C SER A 333 -5.11 -0.31 -29.47
N PRO A 334 -4.61 -1.33 -30.19
CA PRO A 334 -5.02 -1.52 -31.57
C PRO A 334 -6.51 -1.75 -31.49
N VAL A 335 -7.28 -0.71 -31.83
CA VAL A 335 -8.75 -0.74 -31.87
C VAL A 335 -9.06 -2.05 -32.59
N PRO A 336 -9.73 -3.03 -31.93
CA PRO A 336 -10.03 -4.30 -32.56
C PRO A 336 -10.72 -3.96 -33.86
N LEU A 337 -10.02 -4.13 -34.99
CA LEU A 337 -10.50 -3.66 -36.28
C LEU A 337 -11.85 -4.35 -36.48
N PRO A 338 -12.98 -3.62 -36.38
CA PRO A 338 -14.27 -4.24 -36.10
C PRO A 338 -14.68 -5.06 -37.30
N ALA A 339 -14.42 -6.36 -37.29
CA ALA A 339 -14.64 -7.27 -38.40
C ALA A 339 -14.18 -6.71 -39.77
N ALA A 340 -13.36 -5.65 -39.83
CA ALA A 340 -13.12 -4.93 -41.08
C ALA A 340 -12.30 -5.81 -42.01
N PHE A 341 -11.44 -6.66 -41.45
CA PHE A 341 -10.80 -7.74 -42.20
C PHE A 341 -11.83 -8.75 -42.75
N TRP A 342 -12.87 -9.12 -41.99
CA TRP A 342 -13.96 -9.98 -42.47
C TRP A 342 -14.86 -9.29 -43.50
N LEU A 343 -15.12 -7.99 -43.35
CA LEU A 343 -15.93 -7.18 -44.25
C LEU A 343 -15.19 -6.89 -45.57
N PHE A 344 -13.88 -6.66 -45.49
CA PHE A 344 -13.01 -6.50 -46.65
C PHE A 344 -12.79 -7.84 -47.37
N SER A 345 -12.60 -8.94 -46.64
CA SER A 345 -12.47 -10.29 -47.21
C SER A 345 -13.77 -10.75 -47.89
N SER A 346 -14.92 -10.52 -47.25
CA SER A 346 -16.22 -10.86 -47.82
C SER A 346 -16.59 -9.97 -49.02
N GLY A 347 -16.26 -8.68 -48.97
CA GLY A 347 -16.41 -7.75 -50.09
C GLY A 347 -15.55 -8.13 -51.28
N LEU A 348 -14.28 -8.52 -51.06
CA LEU A 348 -13.38 -8.96 -52.12
C LEU A 348 -13.85 -10.27 -52.77
N MET A 349 -14.29 -11.24 -51.96
CA MET A 349 -14.89 -12.49 -52.45
C MET A 349 -16.15 -12.23 -53.27
N GLY A 350 -17.00 -11.28 -52.83
CA GLY A 350 -18.16 -10.83 -53.59
C GLY A 350 -17.79 -10.22 -54.95
N LEU A 351 -16.74 -9.39 -55.00
CA LEU A 351 -16.27 -8.75 -56.24
C LEU A 351 -15.70 -9.76 -57.25
N ILE A 352 -14.95 -10.77 -56.78
CA ILE A 352 -14.43 -11.86 -57.60
C ILE A 352 -15.57 -12.69 -58.20
N ALA A 353 -16.64 -12.93 -57.43
CA ALA A 353 -17.82 -13.65 -57.92
C ALA A 353 -18.57 -12.87 -59.02
N VAL A 354 -18.72 -11.55 -58.88
CA VAL A 354 -19.40 -10.69 -59.87
C VAL A 354 -18.58 -10.56 -61.16
N THR A 355 -17.26 -10.43 -61.07
CA THR A 355 -16.38 -10.27 -62.23
C THR A 355 -16.32 -11.55 -63.10
N ARG A 356 -16.33 -12.75 -62.50
CA ARG A 356 -16.41 -14.01 -63.26
C ARG A 356 -17.70 -14.14 -64.08
N LYS A 357 -18.81 -13.57 -63.60
CA LYS A 357 -20.11 -13.65 -64.29
C LYS A 357 -20.20 -12.77 -65.55
N ARG A 358 -19.29 -11.80 -65.72
CA ARG A 358 -19.20 -10.95 -66.92
C ARG A 358 -18.34 -11.51 -68.04
N LEU A 359 -17.43 -12.45 -67.74
CA LEU A 359 -16.56 -13.10 -68.73
C LEU A 359 -17.19 -14.32 -69.42
N THR A 360 -18.42 -14.69 -69.03
CA THR A 360 -19.16 -15.85 -69.56
C THR A 360 -20.35 -15.45 -70.45
N LYS A 361 -20.38 -14.21 -70.94
CA LYS A 361 -21.22 -13.77 -72.06
C LYS A 361 -20.33 -13.35 -73.22
#